data_AF-A0A351GL37-F1
#
_entry.id   AF-A0A351GL37-F1
#
_cell.length_a   1.000
_cell.length_b   1.000
_cell.length_c   1.000
_cell.angle_alpha   90.00
_cell.angle_beta   90.00
_cell.angle_gamma   90.00
#
_symmetry.space_group_name_H-M   'P 1'
#
loop_
_entity.id
_entity.type
_entity.pdbx_description
1 polymer ?
#
loop_
_entity_poly.entity_id
_entity_poly.type
_entity_poly.pdbx_seq_one_letter_code
_entity_poly.pdbx_strand_id
1 'polypeptide(L)'
;MTHYLDFEKPLAEIEGKAEELRAMARQNEDMDIEDEAKALDRKAEQLLKELYQTLTPWRKCQIARHPERPHCQDYIDALFTEFTPLAGDRNFADDHAVLGGLARFNDTPVIVIGHEKGNDTKSRIERNFGMARPE
;
A
#
# COMPACT_ATOMS: atom_id res chain seq x y z
N MET A 1 9.91 -1.55 5.33
CA MET A 1 9.83 -2.42 6.52
C MET A 1 8.46 -3.05 6.45
N THR A 2 8.35 -4.36 6.27
CA THR A 2 7.06 -5.01 6.02
C THR A 2 6.14 -4.78 7.21
N HIS A 3 5.03 -4.06 6.99
CA HIS A 3 4.07 -3.76 8.03
C HIS A 3 3.00 -4.86 8.06
N TYR A 4 3.01 -5.71 9.09
CA TYR A 4 2.00 -6.76 9.25
C TYR A 4 0.81 -6.27 10.05
N LEU A 5 -0.40 -6.62 9.61
CA LEU A 5 -1.63 -6.44 10.37
C LEU A 5 -1.75 -7.53 11.45
N ASP A 6 -2.56 -7.27 12.48
CA ASP A 6 -2.68 -8.19 13.62
C ASP A 6 -3.09 -9.61 13.23
N PHE A 7 -3.93 -9.75 12.20
CA PHE A 7 -4.40 -11.05 11.74
C PHE A 7 -3.39 -11.75 10.81
N GLU A 8 -2.32 -11.07 10.40
CA GLU A 8 -1.22 -11.60 9.59
C GLU A 8 -0.04 -12.08 10.45
N LYS A 9 -0.10 -11.96 11.78
CA LYS A 9 0.94 -12.48 12.68
C LYS A 9 1.36 -13.93 12.39
N PRO A 10 0.43 -14.88 12.14
CA PRO A 10 0.83 -16.25 11.80
C PRO A 10 1.65 -16.34 10.50
N LEU A 11 1.40 -15.44 9.54
CA LEU A 11 2.17 -15.35 8.30
C LEU A 11 3.56 -14.79 8.59
N ALA A 12 3.64 -13.69 9.35
CA ALA A 12 4.91 -13.06 9.74
C ALA A 12 5.84 -14.03 10.47
N GLU A 13 5.31 -14.92 11.31
CA GLU A 13 6.10 -15.96 11.99
C GLU A 13 6.68 -17.00 11.01
N ILE A 14 5.93 -17.39 9.97
CA ILE A 14 6.41 -18.34 8.97
C ILE A 14 7.47 -17.70 8.06
N GLU A 15 7.21 -16.47 7.60
CA GLU A 15 8.16 -15.72 6.78
C GLU A 15 9.44 -15.39 7.55
N GLY A 16 9.32 -15.04 8.85
CA GLY A 16 10.47 -14.83 9.73
C GLY A 16 11.32 -16.08 9.88
N LYS A 17 10.70 -17.25 10.11
CA LYS A 17 11.42 -18.54 10.17
C LYS A 17 12.08 -18.88 8.84
N ALA A 18 11.41 -18.65 7.71
CA ALA A 18 11.99 -18.89 6.39
C ALA A 18 13.26 -18.03 6.19
N GLU A 19 13.21 -16.76 6.58
CA GLU A 19 14.37 -15.87 6.48
C GLU A 19 15.51 -16.25 7.43
N GLU A 20 15.20 -16.70 8.65
CA GLU A 20 16.20 -17.24 9.58
C GLU A 20 16.92 -18.47 8.99
N LEU A 21 16.19 -19.43 8.42
CA LEU A 21 16.78 -20.61 7.78
C LEU A 21 17.65 -20.22 6.58
N ARG A 22 17.22 -19.24 5.77
CA ARG A 22 18.07 -18.71 4.68
C ARG A 22 19.33 -18.04 5.19
N ALA A 23 19.23 -17.27 6.28
CA ALA A 23 20.39 -16.62 6.88
C ALA A 23 21.39 -17.66 7.42
N MET A 24 20.92 -18.76 7.99
CA MET A 24 21.76 -19.88 8.45
C MET A 24 22.40 -20.64 7.28
N ALA A 25 21.66 -20.90 6.20
CA ALA A 25 22.19 -21.53 4.99
C ALA A 25 23.31 -20.70 4.33
N ARG A 26 23.21 -19.37 4.37
CA ARG A 26 24.29 -18.47 3.90
C ARG A 26 25.57 -18.54 4.76
N GLN A 27 25.48 -19.01 6.00
CA GLN A 27 26.61 -19.09 6.93
C GLN A 27 27.27 -20.48 6.95
N ASN A 28 26.56 -21.55 6.55
CA ASN A 28 27.06 -22.93 6.54
C ASN A 28 26.66 -23.64 5.24
N GLU A 29 27.58 -23.74 4.27
CA GLU A 29 27.35 -24.39 2.97
C GLU A 29 27.03 -25.90 3.06
N ASP A 30 27.40 -26.56 4.16
CA ASP A 30 27.17 -28.01 4.36
C ASP A 30 25.75 -28.37 4.82
N MET A 31 24.90 -27.40 5.14
CA MET A 31 23.53 -27.65 5.58
C MET A 31 22.53 -27.43 4.43
N ASP A 32 21.85 -28.51 4.02
CA ASP A 32 20.81 -28.51 2.98
C ASP A 32 19.45 -28.00 3.52
N ILE A 33 19.45 -26.78 4.08
CA ILE A 33 18.25 -26.14 4.69
C ILE A 33 17.47 -25.30 3.67
N GLU A 34 17.98 -25.15 2.45
CA GLU A 34 17.35 -24.32 1.43
C GLU A 34 15.99 -24.89 0.99
N ASP A 35 15.89 -26.22 0.94
CA ASP A 35 14.63 -26.90 0.63
C ASP A 35 13.58 -26.74 1.73
N GLU A 36 13.99 -26.68 3.01
CA GLU A 36 13.09 -26.37 4.13
C GLU A 36 12.61 -24.92 4.08
N ALA A 37 13.49 -23.98 3.76
CA ALA A 37 13.12 -22.57 3.58
C ALA A 37 12.09 -22.42 2.45
N LYS A 38 12.33 -23.07 1.30
CA LYS A 38 11.37 -23.11 0.17
C LYS A 38 10.04 -23.75 0.55
N ALA A 39 10.04 -24.78 1.42
CA ALA A 39 8.82 -25.38 1.90
C ALA A 39 8.01 -24.41 2.80
N LEU A 40 8.69 -23.62 3.64
CA LEU A 40 8.06 -22.57 4.44
C LEU A 40 7.49 -21.45 3.57
N ASP A 41 8.18 -21.05 2.50
CA ASP A 41 7.67 -20.04 1.57
C ASP A 41 6.36 -20.47 0.91
N ARG A 42 6.30 -21.71 0.40
CA ARG A 42 5.07 -22.25 -0.19
C ARG A 42 3.92 -22.28 0.82
N LYS A 43 4.23 -22.59 2.08
CA LYS A 43 3.26 -22.57 3.17
C LYS A 43 2.79 -21.14 3.49
N ALA A 44 3.70 -20.18 3.49
CA ALA A 44 3.39 -18.77 3.68
C ALA A 44 2.48 -18.25 2.56
N GLU A 45 2.80 -18.54 1.29
CA GLU A 45 1.98 -18.18 0.13
C GLU A 45 0.57 -18.77 0.20
N GLN A 46 0.46 -20.04 0.58
CA GLN A 46 -0.84 -20.71 0.73
C GLN A 46 -1.66 -20.06 1.86
N LEU A 47 -1.03 -19.83 3.01
CA LEU A 47 -1.68 -19.19 4.16
C LEU A 47 -2.12 -17.76 3.82
N LEU A 48 -1.30 -16.99 3.10
CA LEU A 48 -1.63 -15.66 2.64
C LEU A 48 -2.90 -15.68 1.76
N LYS A 49 -2.96 -16.59 0.78
CA LYS A 49 -4.13 -16.75 -0.09
C LYS A 49 -5.40 -17.08 0.72
N GLU A 50 -5.32 -18.04 1.63
CA GLU A 50 -6.46 -18.45 2.46
C GLU A 50 -6.95 -17.32 3.37
N LEU A 51 -6.02 -16.58 3.97
CA LEU A 51 -6.30 -15.47 4.88
C LEU A 51 -7.05 -14.33 4.17
N TYR A 52 -6.59 -13.98 2.97
CA TYR A 52 -7.18 -12.91 2.16
C TYR A 52 -8.47 -13.32 1.44
N GLN A 53 -8.70 -14.61 1.20
CA GLN A 53 -9.98 -15.11 0.70
C GLN A 53 -11.10 -15.02 1.74
N THR A 54 -10.78 -15.14 3.03
CA THR A 54 -11.76 -15.27 4.13
C THR A 54 -11.74 -14.08 5.10
N LEU A 55 -11.61 -12.86 4.55
CA LEU A 55 -11.55 -11.63 5.35
C LEU A 55 -12.89 -11.29 6.00
N THR A 56 -12.86 -11.13 7.32
CA THR A 56 -13.98 -10.58 8.09
C THR A 56 -14.16 -9.08 7.78
N PRO A 57 -15.35 -8.49 8.03
CA PRO A 57 -15.59 -7.07 7.80
C PRO A 57 -14.57 -6.16 8.50
N TRP A 58 -14.20 -6.49 9.75
CA TRP A 58 -13.20 -5.73 10.48
C TRP A 58 -11.81 -5.80 9.84
N ARG A 59 -11.38 -6.99 9.39
CA ARG A 59 -10.10 -7.15 8.69
C ARG A 59 -10.05 -6.36 7.39
N LYS A 60 -11.14 -6.31 6.64
CA LYS A 60 -11.27 -5.45 5.44
C LYS A 60 -11.09 -3.96 5.80
N CYS A 61 -11.67 -3.51 6.91
CA CYS A 61 -11.46 -2.14 7.40
C CYS A 61 -10.00 -1.86 7.79
N GLN A 62 -9.31 -2.83 8.40
CA GLN A 62 -7.88 -2.70 8.73
C GLN A 62 -7.03 -2.57 7.46
N ILE A 63 -7.25 -3.43 6.46
CA ILE A 63 -6.58 -3.33 5.15
C ILE A 63 -6.89 -1.99 4.48
N ALA A 64 -8.15 -1.54 4.55
CA ALA A 64 -8.54 -0.26 3.98
C ALA A 64 -7.82 0.94 4.61
N ARG A 65 -7.31 0.78 5.83
CA ARG A 65 -6.57 1.79 6.59
C ARG A 65 -5.07 1.45 6.70
N HIS A 66 -4.58 0.51 5.90
CA HIS A 66 -3.17 0.10 5.94
C HIS A 66 -2.25 1.32 5.77
N PRO A 67 -1.18 1.48 6.58
CA PRO A 67 -0.29 2.64 6.52
C PRO A 67 0.36 2.85 5.15
N GLU A 68 0.62 1.75 4.44
CA GLU A 68 1.24 1.72 3.11
C GLU A 68 0.19 1.50 1.99
N ARG A 69 -1.10 1.73 2.26
CA ARG A 69 -2.13 1.63 1.22
C ARG A 69 -1.88 2.74 0.18
N PRO A 70 -1.78 2.43 -1.13
CA PRO A 70 -1.59 3.45 -2.16
C PRO A 70 -2.67 4.55 -2.10
N HIS A 71 -2.23 5.78 -2.21
CA HIS A 71 -3.06 7.00 -2.20
C HIS A 71 -3.34 7.48 -3.62
N CYS A 72 -4.08 8.59 -3.76
CA CYS A 72 -4.55 9.06 -5.06
C CYS A 72 -3.37 9.39 -6.00
N GLN A 73 -2.33 10.03 -5.48
CA GLN A 73 -1.13 10.36 -6.25
C GLN A 73 -0.44 9.10 -6.82
N ASP A 74 -0.37 8.02 -6.04
CA ASP A 74 0.27 6.77 -6.48
C ASP A 74 -0.45 6.17 -7.70
N TYR A 75 -1.79 6.23 -7.72
CA TYR A 75 -2.57 5.81 -8.89
C TYR A 75 -2.42 6.75 -10.07
N ILE A 76 -2.31 8.06 -9.82
CA ILE A 76 -2.10 9.05 -10.87
C ILE A 76 -0.78 8.79 -11.58
N ASP A 77 0.30 8.59 -10.81
CA ASP A 77 1.65 8.34 -11.32
C ASP A 77 1.74 7.00 -12.06
N ALA A 78 0.97 5.99 -11.63
CA ALA A 78 1.00 4.66 -12.24
C ALA A 78 0.11 4.50 -13.47
N LEU A 79 -1.02 5.22 -13.55
CA LEU A 79 -2.07 4.95 -14.55
C LEU A 79 -2.22 6.05 -15.60
N PHE A 80 -1.79 7.28 -15.32
CA PHE A 80 -2.05 8.44 -16.18
C PHE A 80 -0.75 9.04 -16.71
N THR A 81 -0.89 9.73 -17.84
CA THR A 81 0.19 10.50 -18.47
C THR A 81 -0.24 11.95 -18.62
N GLU A 82 0.73 12.86 -18.81
CA GLU A 82 0.47 14.30 -18.99
C GLU A 82 -0.39 14.93 -17.88
N PHE A 83 -0.28 14.41 -16.64
CA PHE A 83 -1.04 14.94 -15.51
C PHE A 83 -0.63 16.39 -15.22
N THR A 84 -1.61 17.29 -15.31
CA THR A 84 -1.47 18.71 -15.02
C THR A 84 -2.40 19.06 -13.85
N PRO A 85 -1.86 19.26 -12.63
CA PRO A 85 -2.68 19.59 -11.48
C PRO A 85 -3.37 20.94 -11.66
N LEU A 86 -4.62 21.02 -11.21
CA LEU A 86 -5.43 22.23 -11.13
C LEU A 86 -5.70 22.51 -9.66
N ALA A 87 -5.54 23.77 -9.26
CA ALA A 87 -5.61 24.20 -7.88
C ALA A 87 -6.63 25.32 -7.68
N GLY A 88 -7.30 25.30 -6.52
CA GLY A 88 -8.21 26.33 -6.07
C GLY A 88 -9.65 26.22 -6.59
N ASP A 89 -10.59 26.60 -5.73
CA ASP A 89 -12.03 26.68 -5.99
C ASP A 89 -12.48 28.00 -6.66
N ARG A 90 -11.56 28.97 -6.78
CA ARG A 90 -11.81 30.37 -7.22
C ARG A 90 -12.74 31.17 -6.30
N ASN A 91 -13.01 30.69 -5.10
CA ASN A 91 -13.93 31.31 -4.16
C ASN A 91 -13.28 31.55 -2.79
N PHE A 92 -12.58 30.57 -2.23
CA PHE A 92 -11.94 30.68 -0.92
C PHE A 92 -10.47 30.25 -0.93
N ALA A 93 -10.17 28.99 -1.24
CA ALA A 93 -8.82 28.44 -1.09
C ALA A 93 -8.58 27.21 -1.99
N ASP A 94 -7.35 26.71 -1.95
CA ASP A 94 -6.96 25.41 -2.52
C ASP A 94 -6.88 24.38 -1.38
N ASP A 95 -7.77 23.38 -1.40
CA ASP A 95 -7.76 22.31 -0.40
C ASP A 95 -6.82 21.17 -0.83
N HIS A 96 -5.67 21.08 -0.18
CA HIS A 96 -4.66 20.05 -0.46
C HIS A 96 -5.11 18.61 -0.13
N ALA A 97 -6.24 18.43 0.56
CA ALA A 97 -6.88 17.13 0.75
C ALA A 97 -7.52 16.59 -0.55
N VAL A 98 -7.80 17.46 -1.52
CA VAL A 98 -8.34 17.11 -2.83
C VAL A 98 -7.27 17.37 -3.89
N LEU A 99 -6.94 16.35 -4.67
CA LEU A 99 -6.07 16.49 -5.83
C LEU A 99 -6.94 16.40 -7.10
N GLY A 100 -6.80 17.39 -7.97
CA GLY A 100 -7.55 17.46 -9.23
C GLY A 100 -6.65 17.88 -10.38
N GLY A 101 -6.92 17.40 -11.60
CA GLY A 101 -6.14 17.81 -12.76
C GLY A 101 -6.59 17.22 -14.09
N LEU A 102 -6.06 17.80 -15.18
CA LEU A 102 -6.17 17.23 -16.52
C LEU A 102 -5.14 16.11 -16.65
N ALA A 103 -5.50 15.00 -17.31
CA ALA A 103 -4.59 13.89 -17.56
C ALA A 103 -4.95 13.15 -18.85
N ARG A 104 -4.15 12.16 -19.21
CA ARG A 104 -4.47 11.19 -20.27
C ARG A 104 -4.45 9.78 -19.73
N PHE A 105 -5.52 9.05 -20.00
CA PHE A 105 -5.64 7.62 -19.72
C PHE A 105 -5.74 6.88 -21.05
N ASN A 106 -4.72 6.08 -21.40
CA ASN A 106 -4.61 5.43 -22.72
C ASN A 106 -4.87 6.42 -23.87
N ASP A 107 -4.10 7.52 -23.90
CA ASP A 107 -4.23 8.66 -24.82
C ASP A 107 -5.56 9.41 -24.83
N THR A 108 -6.54 9.01 -24.03
CA THR A 108 -7.84 9.68 -23.90
C THR A 108 -7.76 10.79 -22.85
N PRO A 109 -8.09 12.05 -23.19
CA PRO A 109 -8.07 13.15 -22.23
C PRO A 109 -9.18 12.98 -21.19
N VAL A 110 -8.81 13.12 -19.92
CA VAL A 110 -9.69 12.93 -18.76
C VAL A 110 -9.42 13.99 -17.69
N ILE A 111 -10.37 14.18 -16.79
CA ILE A 111 -10.16 14.87 -15.52
C ILE A 111 -10.06 13.81 -14.42
N VAL A 112 -9.03 13.90 -13.60
CA VAL A 112 -8.85 13.05 -12.42
C VAL A 112 -9.09 13.91 -11.19
N ILE A 113 -9.89 13.40 -10.24
CA ILE A 113 -10.14 14.02 -8.94
C ILE A 113 -10.14 12.92 -7.89
N GLY A 114 -9.46 13.13 -6.77
CA GLY A 114 -9.48 12.20 -5.66
C GLY A 114 -8.95 12.82 -4.36
N HIS A 115 -9.20 12.12 -3.25
CA HIS A 115 -8.68 12.52 -1.95
C HIS A 115 -7.23 12.08 -1.80
N GLU A 116 -6.35 13.00 -1.42
CA GLU A 116 -4.95 12.73 -1.15
C GLU A 116 -4.66 12.87 0.34
N LYS A 117 -4.21 11.77 0.95
CA LYS A 117 -4.01 11.68 2.40
C LYS A 117 -2.59 12.03 2.82
N GLY A 118 -1.60 11.84 1.96
CA GLY A 118 -0.18 11.96 2.29
C GLY A 118 0.43 10.67 2.86
N ASN A 119 1.68 10.43 2.47
CA ASN A 119 2.41 9.19 2.75
C ASN A 119 3.23 9.25 4.05
N ASP A 120 3.55 10.45 4.54
CA ASP A 120 4.29 10.68 5.78
C ASP A 120 3.51 11.59 6.74
N THR A 121 4.01 11.76 7.97
CA THR A 121 3.33 12.59 8.99
C THR A 121 3.19 14.05 8.55
N LYS A 122 4.18 14.61 7.85
CA LYS A 122 4.19 16.02 7.46
C LYS A 122 3.13 16.28 6.38
N SER A 123 3.16 15.48 5.32
CA SER A 123 2.19 15.51 4.22
C SER A 123 0.77 15.19 4.69
N ARG A 124 0.60 14.30 5.68
CA ARG A 124 -0.73 14.03 6.28
C ARG A 124 -1.31 15.23 6.99
N ILE A 125 -0.49 15.99 7.71
CA ILE A 125 -0.93 17.21 8.38
C ILE A 125 -1.29 18.28 7.35
N GLU A 126 -0.45 18.47 6.34
CA GLU A 126 -0.66 19.43 5.25
C GLU A 126 -1.97 19.17 4.48
N ARG A 127 -2.26 17.89 4.21
CA ARG A 127 -3.45 17.47 3.44
C ARG A 127 -4.65 17.11 4.31
N ASN A 128 -4.65 17.52 5.58
CA ASN A 128 -5.73 17.25 6.53
C ASN A 128 -6.16 15.76 6.57
N PHE A 129 -5.20 14.83 6.43
CA PHE A 129 -5.43 13.39 6.35
C PHE A 129 -6.41 12.96 5.23
N GLY A 130 -6.52 13.74 4.15
CA GLY A 130 -7.45 13.50 3.06
C GLY A 130 -8.91 13.81 3.43
N MET A 131 -9.13 14.60 4.49
CA MET A 131 -10.45 15.07 4.89
C MET A 131 -10.68 16.44 4.24
N ALA A 132 -11.43 16.45 3.15
CA ALA A 132 -11.78 17.66 2.43
C ALA A 132 -12.60 18.63 3.28
N ARG A 133 -12.41 19.91 3.03
CA ARG A 133 -13.15 21.02 3.61
C ARG A 133 -14.16 21.57 2.57
N PRO A 134 -15.08 22.47 2.98
CA PRO A 134 -16.15 22.93 2.09
C PRO A 134 -15.71 23.86 0.95
N GLU A 135 -14.55 24.52 1.08
CA GLU A 135 -13.89 25.25 -0.01
C GLU A 135 -13.62 24.38 -1.25
#